data_AF-A0A402ASD2-F1
#
_entry.id   AF-A0A402ASD2-F1
#
_cell.length_a   1.000
_cell.length_b   1.000
_cell.length_c   1.000
_cell.angle_alpha   90.00
_cell.angle_beta   90.00
_cell.angle_gamma   90.00
#
_symmetry.space_group_name_H-M   'P 1'
#
loop_
_entity.id
_entity.type
_entity.pdbx_description
1 polymer ?
#
loop_
_entity_poly.entity_id
_entity_poly.type
_entity_poly.pdbx_seq_one_letter_code
_entity_poly.pdbx_strand_id
1 'polypeptide(L)'
;MPHSSLFTHQGIRLHLSPQQRFQIIAITIPLFIRYRRGGFSTEQQDQFAARMRAHNLPEDHIRLLIILIGTVAKVLADQEHAYRFDRYLGGGCAVLDLVLFQILASSGLADIPLHIAWLAFVCSLPCTAGFLAFCFVRPPTSKNRYGVIHLYLSFLSVVGAFIATDAYIWHLWDVAGIIFLTLSLLVGLLSFGYATLVLLATHLRSELSTDPTFTTPDPDQPETLYG
;
A
#
# COMPACT_ATOMS: atom_id res chain seq x y z
N MET A 1 -27.25 -26.93 9.13
CA MET A 1 -27.00 -26.65 7.69
C MET A 1 -28.36 -26.35 7.07
N PRO A 2 -28.59 -25.28 6.29
CA PRO A 2 -27.69 -24.25 5.74
C PRO A 2 -28.04 -22.79 6.18
N HIS A 3 -27.03 -21.92 6.38
CA HIS A 3 -27.19 -20.47 6.39
C HIS A 3 -26.26 -19.89 5.30
N SER A 4 -26.80 -19.65 4.12
CA SER A 4 -26.07 -19.12 2.97
C SER A 4 -26.99 -18.19 2.18
N SER A 5 -27.37 -17.04 2.77
CA SER A 5 -28.20 -16.05 2.09
C SER A 5 -28.15 -14.64 2.71
N LEU A 6 -26.97 -14.15 3.10
CA LEU A 6 -26.81 -12.78 3.65
C LEU A 6 -25.86 -11.88 2.84
N PHE A 7 -25.71 -12.17 1.55
CA PHE A 7 -25.08 -11.25 0.59
C PHE A 7 -25.83 -11.29 -0.74
N THR A 8 -27.10 -10.94 -0.74
CA THR A 8 -27.75 -10.36 -1.92
C THR A 8 -27.20 -8.96 -2.13
N HIS A 9 -25.94 -8.91 -2.58
CA HIS A 9 -25.39 -7.75 -3.27
C HIS A 9 -26.25 -7.51 -4.51
N GLN A 10 -27.32 -6.70 -4.38
CA GLN A 10 -27.67 -5.81 -5.48
C GLN A 10 -26.46 -4.88 -5.63
N GLY A 11 -25.46 -5.36 -6.37
CA GLY A 11 -24.28 -4.59 -6.67
C GLY A 11 -24.77 -3.28 -7.26
N ILE A 12 -24.45 -2.17 -6.60
CA ILE A 12 -24.56 -0.84 -7.16
C ILE A 12 -23.71 -0.87 -8.43
N ARG A 13 -24.30 -1.29 -9.55
CA ARG A 13 -23.67 -1.26 -10.85
C ARG A 13 -23.68 0.20 -11.22
N LEU A 14 -22.54 0.83 -10.95
CA LEU A 14 -22.22 2.17 -11.40
C LEU A 14 -22.34 2.19 -12.93
N HIS A 15 -23.53 2.55 -13.44
CA HIS A 15 -23.78 2.90 -14.83
C HIS A 15 -23.18 4.27 -15.11
N LEU A 16 -21.88 4.41 -14.85
CA LEU A 16 -21.08 5.56 -15.24
C LEU A 16 -20.58 5.33 -16.66
N SER A 17 -20.75 6.33 -17.52
CA SER A 17 -20.16 6.31 -18.86
C SER A 17 -18.63 6.21 -18.76
N PRO A 18 -17.93 5.63 -19.75
CA PRO A 18 -16.47 5.60 -19.76
C PRO A 18 -15.84 6.98 -19.56
N GLN A 19 -16.48 8.02 -20.09
CA GLN A 19 -16.05 9.41 -19.97
C GLN A 19 -16.16 9.92 -18.52
N GLN A 20 -17.26 9.61 -17.83
CA GLN A 20 -17.43 9.94 -16.41
C GLN A 20 -16.43 9.20 -15.54
N ARG A 21 -16.15 7.92 -15.82
CA ARG A 21 -15.12 7.15 -15.10
C ARG A 21 -13.75 7.80 -15.24
N PHE A 22 -13.37 8.20 -16.46
CA PHE A 22 -12.10 8.88 -16.71
C PHE A 22 -12.01 10.22 -15.99
N GLN A 23 -13.09 11.02 -16.00
CA GLN A 23 -13.14 12.30 -15.29
C GLN A 23 -13.02 12.14 -13.78
N ILE A 24 -13.72 11.17 -13.19
CA ILE A 24 -13.62 10.85 -11.76
C ILE A 24 -12.17 10.50 -11.42
N ILE A 25 -11.53 9.62 -12.20
CA ILE A 25 -10.13 9.24 -11.98
C ILE A 25 -9.21 10.46 -12.11
N ALA A 26 -9.39 11.27 -13.16
CA ALA A 26 -8.56 12.45 -13.44
C ALA A 26 -8.67 13.54 -12.36
N ILE A 27 -9.82 13.67 -11.70
CA ILE A 27 -10.03 14.65 -10.61
C ILE A 27 -9.57 14.07 -9.26
N THR A 28 -9.82 12.78 -9.03
CA THR A 28 -9.57 12.13 -7.74
C THR A 28 -8.08 11.87 -7.52
N ILE A 29 -7.32 11.45 -8.54
CA ILE A 29 -5.88 11.15 -8.41
C ILE A 29 -5.05 12.38 -7.97
N PRO A 30 -5.19 13.57 -8.58
CA PRO A 30 -4.42 14.74 -8.15
C PRO A 30 -4.75 15.18 -6.73
N LEU A 31 -6.03 15.11 -6.34
CA LEU A 31 -6.47 15.46 -4.99
C LEU A 31 -5.91 14.47 -3.98
N PHE A 32 -5.90 13.19 -4.31
CA PHE A 32 -5.25 12.15 -3.51
C PHE A 32 -3.77 12.45 -3.27
N ILE A 33 -3.03 12.79 -4.32
CA ILE A 33 -1.60 13.16 -4.22
C ILE A 33 -1.43 14.41 -3.35
N ARG A 34 -2.31 15.40 -3.51
CA ARG A 34 -2.25 16.69 -2.81
C ARG A 34 -2.54 16.56 -1.31
N TYR A 35 -3.53 15.75 -0.93
CA TYR A 35 -3.99 15.63 0.46
C TYR A 35 -3.35 14.48 1.25
N ARG A 36 -2.42 13.75 0.61
CA ARG A 36 -1.68 12.63 1.17
C ARG A 36 -0.93 12.91 2.50
N ARG A 37 -0.68 14.18 2.83
CA ARG A 37 0.13 14.61 3.99
C ARG A 37 -0.56 15.60 4.94
N GLY A 38 -1.73 16.11 4.59
CA GLY A 38 -2.37 17.24 5.30
C GLY A 38 -3.74 16.94 5.91
N GLY A 39 -4.25 15.71 5.73
CA GLY A 39 -5.65 15.42 5.98
C GLY A 39 -6.57 16.02 4.92
N PHE A 40 -7.86 15.74 5.02
CA PHE A 40 -8.89 16.22 4.10
C PHE A 40 -9.90 17.06 4.89
N SER A 41 -9.66 18.38 4.97
CA SER A 41 -10.45 19.30 5.81
C SER A 41 -11.87 19.48 5.30
N THR A 42 -12.80 19.90 6.16
CA THR A 42 -14.20 20.11 5.79
C THR A 42 -14.35 21.07 4.61
N GLU A 43 -13.58 22.17 4.60
CA GLU A 43 -13.57 23.12 3.48
C GLU A 43 -13.12 22.47 2.16
N GLN A 44 -12.14 21.56 2.22
CA GLN A 44 -11.67 20.82 1.04
C GLN A 44 -12.68 19.78 0.57
N GLN A 45 -13.39 19.15 1.51
CA GLN A 45 -14.50 18.24 1.22
C GLN A 45 -15.64 18.98 0.51
N ASP A 46 -16.00 20.17 0.97
CA ASP A 46 -17.05 21.00 0.37
C ASP A 46 -16.66 21.49 -1.02
N GLN A 47 -15.41 21.94 -1.21
CA GLN A 47 -14.90 22.33 -2.53
C GLN A 47 -14.88 21.14 -3.50
N PHE A 48 -14.51 19.95 -3.02
CA PHE A 48 -14.56 18.73 -3.82
C PHE A 48 -16.00 18.35 -4.17
N ALA A 49 -16.91 18.37 -3.20
CA ALA A 49 -18.33 18.09 -3.42
C ALA A 49 -18.94 19.03 -4.45
N ALA A 50 -18.67 20.35 -4.35
CA ALA A 50 -19.12 21.34 -5.31
C ALA A 50 -18.62 21.05 -6.73
N ARG A 51 -17.35 20.67 -6.89
CA ARG A 51 -16.80 20.27 -8.20
C ARG A 51 -17.46 19.01 -8.75
N MET A 52 -17.70 18.01 -7.90
CA MET A 52 -18.33 16.76 -8.35
C MET A 52 -19.81 16.95 -8.71
N ARG A 53 -20.53 17.82 -7.98
CA ARG A 53 -21.90 18.23 -8.34
C ARG A 53 -21.93 18.95 -9.69
N ALA A 54 -20.95 19.81 -9.99
CA ALA A 54 -20.83 20.46 -11.29
C ALA A 54 -20.64 19.48 -12.46
N HIS A 55 -20.18 18.26 -12.18
CA HIS A 55 -20.05 17.16 -13.15
C HIS A 55 -21.23 16.18 -13.14
N ASN A 56 -22.37 16.55 -12.52
CA ASN A 56 -23.58 15.76 -12.42
C ASN A 56 -23.36 14.38 -11.76
N LEU A 57 -22.45 14.29 -10.79
CA LEU A 57 -22.33 13.08 -9.98
C LEU A 57 -23.48 12.98 -8.95
N PRO A 58 -24.06 11.78 -8.77
CA PRO A 58 -25.00 11.51 -7.68
C PRO A 58 -24.38 11.79 -6.30
N GLU A 59 -25.17 12.36 -5.39
CA GLU A 59 -24.70 12.76 -4.04
C GLU A 59 -24.14 11.57 -3.25
N ASP A 60 -24.72 10.38 -3.41
CA ASP A 60 -24.24 9.15 -2.79
C ASP A 60 -22.80 8.80 -3.22
N HIS A 61 -22.46 9.04 -4.49
CA HIS A 61 -21.11 8.81 -5.00
C HIS A 61 -20.13 9.85 -4.49
N ILE A 62 -20.58 11.10 -4.35
CA ILE A 62 -19.77 12.19 -3.80
C ILE A 62 -19.42 11.88 -2.33
N ARG A 63 -20.41 11.47 -1.53
CA ARG A 63 -20.21 11.07 -0.13
C ARG A 63 -19.24 9.90 -0.03
N LEU A 64 -19.40 8.88 -0.88
CA LEU A 64 -18.49 7.72 -0.91
C LEU A 64 -17.06 8.12 -1.28
N LEU A 65 -16.88 9.00 -2.27
CA LEU A 65 -15.55 9.49 -2.66
C LEU A 65 -14.91 10.35 -1.57
N ILE A 66 -15.69 11.16 -0.85
CA ILE A 66 -15.17 11.93 0.29
C ILE A 66 -14.68 11.01 1.41
N ILE A 67 -15.48 10.01 1.77
CA ILE A 67 -15.11 8.99 2.76
C ILE A 67 -13.85 8.25 2.30
N LEU A 68 -13.79 7.85 1.02
CA LEU A 68 -12.64 7.15 0.45
C LEU A 68 -11.36 8.01 0.52
N ILE A 69 -11.41 9.26 0.07
CA ILE A 69 -10.25 10.18 0.08
C ILE A 69 -9.83 10.46 1.54
N GLY A 70 -10.79 10.74 2.43
CA GLY A 70 -10.54 10.99 3.84
C GLY A 70 -9.92 9.78 4.53
N THR A 71 -10.45 8.59 4.26
CA THR A 71 -9.93 7.33 4.76
C THR A 71 -8.50 7.10 4.29
N VAL A 72 -8.20 7.28 3.01
CA VAL A 72 -6.83 7.06 2.53
C VAL A 72 -5.87 8.11 3.09
N ALA A 73 -6.30 9.37 3.23
CA ALA A 73 -5.49 10.40 3.88
C ALA A 73 -5.17 10.02 5.35
N LYS A 74 -6.13 9.39 6.06
CA LYS A 74 -5.91 8.85 7.40
C LYS A 74 -4.98 7.64 7.40
N VAL A 75 -5.15 6.70 6.48
CA VAL A 75 -4.24 5.54 6.29
C VAL A 75 -2.81 6.01 6.07
N LEU A 76 -2.61 7.01 5.22
CA LEU A 76 -1.30 7.58 4.93
C LEU A 76 -0.71 8.36 6.12
N ALA A 77 -1.57 8.89 6.99
CA ALA A 77 -1.18 9.51 8.25
C ALA A 77 -0.92 8.47 9.37
N ASP A 78 -1.53 7.28 9.27
CA ASP A 78 -1.32 6.16 10.18
C ASP A 78 0.02 5.46 9.88
N GLN A 79 1.08 6.12 10.34
CA GLN A 79 2.45 5.62 10.22
C GLN A 79 2.70 4.36 11.05
N GLU A 80 1.81 3.96 11.98
CA GLU A 80 2.08 2.83 12.86
C GLU A 80 1.93 1.48 12.13
N HIS A 81 0.85 1.31 11.37
CA HIS A 81 0.65 0.08 10.60
C HIS A 81 1.68 -0.06 9.48
N ALA A 82 1.96 1.02 8.75
CA ALA A 82 3.00 1.04 7.73
C ALA A 82 4.38 0.68 8.33
N TYR A 83 4.68 1.19 9.54
CA TYR A 83 5.93 0.89 10.22
C TYR A 83 6.07 -0.58 10.62
N ARG A 84 5.02 -1.21 11.13
CA ARG A 84 5.07 -2.64 11.47
C ARG A 84 5.40 -3.48 10.25
N PHE A 85 4.77 -3.17 9.11
CA PHE A 85 5.06 -3.84 7.84
C PHE A 85 6.51 -3.60 7.40
N ASP A 86 6.98 -2.34 7.40
CA ASP A 86 8.36 -1.98 7.07
C ASP A 86 9.37 -2.74 7.94
N ARG A 87 9.11 -2.90 9.24
CA ARG A 87 10.01 -3.62 10.15
C ARG A 87 10.15 -5.09 9.79
N TYR A 88 9.05 -5.76 9.44
CA TYR A 88 9.10 -7.15 8.95
C TYR A 88 9.83 -7.24 7.62
N LEU A 89 9.57 -6.29 6.71
CA LEU A 89 10.20 -6.25 5.41
C LEU A 89 11.72 -6.04 5.53
N GLY A 90 12.16 -5.06 6.31
CA GLY A 90 13.58 -4.81 6.57
C GLY A 90 14.27 -5.95 7.33
N GLY A 91 13.56 -6.65 8.22
CA GLY A 91 14.05 -7.89 8.82
C GLY A 91 14.25 -9.01 7.79
N GLY A 92 13.31 -9.16 6.85
CA GLY A 92 13.43 -10.07 5.72
C GLY A 92 14.62 -9.72 4.81
N CYS A 93 14.80 -8.43 4.49
CA CYS A 93 15.96 -7.94 3.74
C CYS A 93 17.27 -8.25 4.46
N ALA A 94 17.33 -8.15 5.80
CA ALA A 94 18.55 -8.48 6.55
C ALA A 94 18.91 -9.96 6.42
N VAL A 95 17.93 -10.86 6.51
CA VAL A 95 18.17 -12.29 6.30
C VAL A 95 18.62 -12.54 4.86
N LEU A 96 17.95 -11.92 3.88
CA LEU A 96 18.29 -12.05 2.47
C LEU A 96 19.71 -11.54 2.17
N ASP A 97 20.07 -10.37 2.69
CA ASP A 97 21.40 -9.78 2.58
C ASP A 97 22.46 -10.74 3.17
N LEU A 98 22.23 -11.33 4.35
CA LEU A 98 23.19 -12.27 4.94
C LEU A 98 23.35 -13.57 4.11
N VAL A 99 22.26 -14.06 3.52
CA VAL A 99 22.30 -15.22 2.61
C VAL A 99 23.06 -14.85 1.33
N LEU A 100 22.74 -13.70 0.73
CA LEU A 100 23.43 -13.18 -0.45
C LEU A 100 24.90 -12.95 -0.19
N PHE A 101 25.29 -12.45 1.00
CA PHE A 101 26.69 -12.26 1.35
C PHE A 101 27.48 -13.56 1.23
N GLN A 102 26.96 -14.65 1.82
CA GLN A 102 27.61 -15.95 1.74
C GLN A 102 27.74 -16.45 0.30
N ILE A 103 26.68 -16.28 -0.49
CA ILE A 103 26.60 -16.71 -1.88
C ILE A 103 27.57 -15.89 -2.76
N LEU A 104 27.51 -14.57 -2.68
CA LEU A 104 28.34 -13.64 -3.44
C LEU A 104 29.82 -13.81 -3.07
N ALA A 105 30.15 -13.98 -1.79
CA ALA A 105 31.52 -14.23 -1.34
C ALA A 105 32.09 -15.56 -1.86
N SER A 106 31.23 -16.55 -2.13
CA SER A 106 31.61 -17.85 -2.71
C SER A 106 31.62 -17.87 -4.24
N SER A 107 31.14 -16.80 -4.89
CA SER A 107 31.04 -16.72 -6.34
C SER A 107 32.41 -16.44 -6.95
N GLY A 108 32.72 -17.14 -8.05
CA GLY A 108 34.03 -17.13 -8.69
C GLY A 108 34.30 -15.90 -9.59
N LEU A 109 34.63 -16.15 -10.85
CA LEU A 109 34.93 -15.11 -11.84
C LEU A 109 33.77 -14.13 -12.00
N ALA A 110 34.03 -12.86 -11.75
CA ALA A 110 33.02 -11.82 -11.79
C ALA A 110 32.75 -11.36 -13.23
N ASP A 111 31.51 -11.54 -13.66
CA ASP A 111 30.95 -10.93 -14.86
C ASP A 111 30.17 -9.65 -14.52
N ILE A 112 29.57 -9.00 -15.53
CA ILE A 112 28.85 -7.73 -15.34
C ILE A 112 27.67 -7.88 -14.35
N PRO A 113 26.79 -8.89 -14.47
CA PRO A 113 25.72 -9.10 -13.49
C PRO A 113 26.21 -9.27 -12.05
N LEU A 114 27.31 -10.01 -11.83
CA LEU A 114 27.85 -10.19 -10.48
C LEU A 114 28.40 -8.88 -9.89
N HIS A 115 29.00 -7.99 -10.70
CA HIS A 115 29.42 -6.66 -10.24
C HIS A 115 28.22 -5.79 -9.84
N ILE A 116 27.12 -5.84 -10.60
CA ILE A 116 25.87 -5.14 -10.25
C ILE A 116 25.33 -5.69 -8.94
N ALA A 117 25.34 -7.01 -8.76
CA ALA A 117 24.90 -7.65 -7.52
C ALA A 117 25.71 -7.18 -6.30
N TRP A 118 27.04 -7.15 -6.41
CA TRP A 118 27.92 -6.64 -5.36
C TRP A 118 27.69 -5.16 -5.04
N LEU A 119 27.55 -4.31 -6.06
CA LEU A 119 27.30 -2.88 -5.86
C LEU A 119 25.96 -2.65 -5.13
N ALA A 120 24.90 -3.31 -5.59
CA ALA A 120 23.58 -3.24 -4.97
C ALA A 120 23.62 -3.78 -3.53
N PHE A 121 24.32 -4.88 -3.29
CA PHE A 121 24.49 -5.48 -1.97
C PHE A 121 25.23 -4.55 -0.99
N VAL A 122 26.33 -3.92 -1.42
CA VAL A 122 27.10 -2.97 -0.61
C VAL A 122 26.29 -1.72 -0.26
N CYS A 123 25.31 -1.34 -1.09
CA CYS A 123 24.35 -0.29 -0.74
C CYS A 123 23.23 -0.80 0.18
N SER A 124 22.71 -2.01 -0.08
CA SER A 124 21.60 -2.63 0.67
C SER A 124 21.98 -2.84 2.13
N LEU A 125 23.07 -3.58 2.38
CA LEU A 125 23.41 -4.07 3.72
C LEU A 125 23.58 -2.94 4.76
N PRO A 126 24.32 -1.84 4.50
CA PRO A 126 24.41 -0.72 5.44
C PRO A 126 23.06 -0.01 5.63
N CYS A 127 22.23 0.08 4.58
CA CYS A 127 20.89 0.66 4.68
C CYS A 127 19.97 -0.21 5.53
N THR A 128 20.03 -1.53 5.37
CA THR A 128 19.30 -2.52 6.17
C THR A 128 19.71 -2.45 7.64
N ALA A 129 21.03 -2.46 7.91
CA ALA A 129 21.56 -2.34 9.26
C ALA A 129 21.17 -0.99 9.90
N GLY A 130 21.29 0.10 9.16
CA GLY A 130 20.89 1.44 9.60
C GLY A 130 19.39 1.53 9.89
N PHE A 131 18.55 0.97 9.01
CA PHE A 131 17.10 0.89 9.18
C PHE A 131 16.74 0.13 10.46
N LEU A 132 17.33 -1.06 10.67
CA LEU A 132 17.09 -1.87 11.86
C LEU A 132 17.58 -1.16 13.13
N ALA A 133 18.77 -0.57 13.10
CA ALA A 133 19.28 0.22 14.22
C ALA A 133 18.33 1.38 14.55
N PHE A 134 17.80 2.07 13.55
CA PHE A 134 16.82 3.14 13.74
C PHE A 134 15.51 2.62 14.37
N CYS A 135 15.08 1.42 14.00
CA CYS A 135 13.93 0.73 14.59
C CYS A 135 14.15 0.33 16.06
N PHE A 136 15.38 -0.02 16.45
CA PHE A 136 15.69 -0.45 17.82
C PHE A 136 16.01 0.71 18.76
N VAL A 137 16.67 1.76 18.28
CA VAL A 137 17.14 2.88 19.12
C VAL A 137 16.01 3.86 19.46
N ARG A 138 14.95 3.95 18.65
CA ARG A 138 13.87 4.92 18.90
C ARG A 138 12.84 4.42 19.93
N PRO A 139 12.48 5.25 20.91
CA PRO A 139 11.47 4.88 21.90
C PRO A 139 10.06 4.79 21.25
N PRO A 140 9.24 3.79 21.63
CA PRO A 140 7.92 3.54 21.04
C PRO A 140 6.90 4.68 21.23
N THR A 141 7.19 5.66 22.09
CA THR A 141 6.31 6.76 22.49
C THR A 141 6.42 8.02 21.63
N SER A 142 7.39 8.13 20.71
CA SER A 142 7.53 9.33 19.87
C SER A 142 6.42 9.40 18.80
N LYS A 143 5.60 10.45 18.80
CA LYS A 143 4.53 10.67 17.79
C LYS A 143 5.05 11.14 16.42
N ASN A 144 6.28 11.66 16.32
CA ASN A 144 6.91 12.07 15.04
C ASN A 144 7.79 10.93 14.49
N ARG A 145 7.09 9.82 14.18
CA ARG A 145 7.58 8.46 14.39
C ARG A 145 8.74 8.06 13.47
N TYR A 146 8.71 8.42 12.19
CA TYR A 146 9.81 8.09 11.26
C TYR A 146 10.03 9.21 10.24
N GLY A 147 11.22 9.80 10.27
CA GLY A 147 11.60 10.87 9.36
C GLY A 147 11.88 10.34 7.95
N VAL A 148 12.09 11.28 7.02
CA VAL A 148 12.45 10.99 5.63
C VAL A 148 13.67 10.06 5.52
N ILE A 149 14.61 10.13 6.46
CA ILE A 149 15.79 9.25 6.53
C ILE A 149 15.41 7.78 6.67
N HIS A 150 14.47 7.45 7.58
CA HIS A 150 14.03 6.06 7.76
C HIS A 150 13.37 5.52 6.49
N LEU A 151 12.56 6.33 5.83
CA LEU A 151 11.94 5.97 4.55
C LEU A 151 13.00 5.67 3.48
N TYR A 152 14.05 6.49 3.38
CA TYR A 152 15.13 6.25 2.42
C TYR A 152 15.95 5.00 2.76
N LEU A 153 16.26 4.77 4.05
CA LEU A 153 16.97 3.57 4.47
C LEU A 153 16.16 2.30 4.18
N SER A 154 14.87 2.31 4.50
CA SER A 154 13.92 1.22 4.21
C SER A 154 13.79 0.98 2.70
N PHE A 155 13.66 2.06 1.92
CA PHE A 155 13.54 1.94 0.48
C PHE A 155 14.83 1.39 -0.17
N LEU A 156 15.99 1.90 0.23
CA LEU A 156 17.28 1.47 -0.32
C LEU A 156 17.65 0.04 0.10
N SER A 157 17.29 -0.40 1.31
CA SER A 157 17.48 -1.79 1.72
C SER A 157 16.64 -2.74 0.87
N VAL A 158 15.36 -2.43 0.70
CA VAL A 158 14.45 -3.28 -0.09
C VAL A 158 14.90 -3.33 -1.55
N VAL A 159 15.03 -2.17 -2.19
CA VAL A 159 15.40 -2.10 -3.61
C VAL A 159 16.80 -2.67 -3.84
N GLY A 160 17.75 -2.39 -2.96
CA GLY A 160 19.11 -2.93 -3.04
C GLY A 160 19.13 -4.46 -2.95
N ALA A 161 18.43 -5.04 -1.98
CA ALA A 161 18.34 -6.49 -1.82
C ALA A 161 17.67 -7.17 -3.02
N PHE A 162 16.61 -6.58 -3.58
CA PHE A 162 15.96 -7.06 -4.80
C PHE A 162 16.90 -7.03 -6.01
N ILE A 163 17.55 -5.88 -6.27
CA ILE A 163 18.49 -5.75 -7.40
C ILE A 163 19.66 -6.73 -7.24
N ALA A 164 20.20 -6.88 -6.02
CA ALA A 164 21.29 -7.81 -5.75
C ALA A 164 20.89 -9.26 -6.03
N THR A 165 19.68 -9.65 -5.61
CA THR A 165 19.14 -11.00 -5.86
C THR A 165 18.91 -11.25 -7.34
N ASP A 166 18.25 -10.31 -8.04
CA ASP A 166 17.91 -10.46 -9.45
C ASP A 166 19.17 -10.49 -10.32
N ALA A 167 20.14 -9.61 -10.05
CA ALA A 167 21.43 -9.58 -10.74
C ALA A 167 22.25 -10.85 -10.49
N TYR A 168 22.16 -11.43 -9.29
CA TYR A 168 22.80 -12.71 -9.00
C TYR A 168 22.16 -13.88 -9.74
N ILE A 169 20.82 -13.93 -9.83
CA ILE A 169 20.15 -14.98 -10.61
C ILE A 169 20.47 -14.83 -12.09
N TRP A 170 20.57 -13.59 -12.59
CA TRP A 170 21.05 -13.31 -13.94
C TRP A 170 22.47 -13.85 -14.16
N HIS A 171 23.41 -13.60 -13.24
CA HIS A 171 24.75 -14.18 -13.29
C HIS A 171 24.74 -15.71 -13.44
N LEU A 172 23.85 -16.40 -12.72
CA LEU A 172 23.74 -17.86 -12.81
C LEU A 172 23.12 -18.35 -14.12
N TRP A 173 22.07 -17.66 -14.60
CA TRP A 173 21.36 -18.04 -15.81
C TRP A 173 20.53 -16.87 -16.37
N ASP A 174 20.96 -16.35 -17.53
CA ASP A 174 20.32 -15.22 -18.23
C ASP A 174 18.78 -15.32 -18.33
N VAL A 175 18.29 -16.46 -18.82
CA VAL A 175 16.85 -16.66 -19.03
C VAL A 175 16.10 -16.72 -17.71
N ALA A 176 16.67 -17.39 -16.69
CA ALA A 176 16.07 -17.45 -15.37
C ALA A 176 16.04 -16.07 -14.70
N GLY A 177 17.09 -15.26 -14.88
CA GLY A 177 17.16 -13.88 -14.38
C GLY A 177 16.01 -13.02 -14.89
N ILE A 178 15.74 -13.04 -16.21
CA ILE A 178 14.65 -12.26 -16.81
C ILE A 178 13.28 -12.72 -16.30
N ILE A 179 13.05 -14.03 -16.24
CA ILE A 179 11.80 -14.60 -15.73
C ILE A 179 11.61 -14.22 -14.25
N PHE A 180 12.66 -14.36 -13.44
CA PHE A 180 12.62 -14.06 -12.03
C PHE A 180 12.38 -12.58 -11.76
N LEU A 181 13.04 -11.67 -12.49
CA LEU A 181 12.79 -10.22 -12.42
C LEU A 181 11.33 -9.88 -12.75
N THR A 182 10.77 -10.53 -13.77
CA THR A 182 9.37 -10.28 -14.16
C THR A 182 8.41 -10.76 -13.05
N LEU A 183 8.68 -11.92 -12.47
CA LEU A 183 7.89 -12.47 -11.37
C LEU A 183 8.07 -11.67 -10.08
N SER A 184 9.28 -11.22 -9.75
CA SER A 184 9.57 -10.43 -8.55
C SER A 184 8.86 -9.08 -8.61
N LEU A 185 8.87 -8.41 -9.77
CA LEU A 185 8.10 -7.19 -10.02
C LEU A 185 6.60 -7.43 -9.91
N LEU A 186 6.08 -8.52 -10.48
CA LEU A 186 4.65 -8.84 -10.42
C LEU A 186 4.21 -9.13 -8.98
N VAL A 187 4.97 -9.94 -8.24
CA VAL A 187 4.70 -10.26 -6.83
C VAL A 187 4.82 -9.00 -5.97
N GLY A 188 5.81 -8.14 -6.23
CA GLY A 188 5.97 -6.86 -5.55
C GLY A 188 4.77 -5.94 -5.78
N LEU A 189 4.29 -5.83 -7.03
CA LEU A 189 3.11 -5.05 -7.38
C LEU A 189 1.84 -5.60 -6.71
N LEU A 190 1.64 -6.92 -6.76
CA LEU A 190 0.49 -7.57 -6.12
C LEU A 190 0.53 -7.41 -4.60
N SER A 191 1.69 -7.57 -3.97
CA SER A 191 1.87 -7.41 -2.52
C SER A 191 1.62 -5.97 -2.09
N PHE A 192 2.14 -5.00 -2.84
CA PHE A 192 1.90 -3.57 -2.60
C PHE A 192 0.41 -3.21 -2.77
N GLY A 193 -0.22 -3.73 -3.83
CA GLY A 193 -1.65 -3.56 -4.06
C GLY A 193 -2.49 -4.17 -2.93
N TYR A 194 -2.19 -5.39 -2.53
CA TYR A 194 -2.86 -6.08 -1.42
C TYR A 194 -2.69 -5.33 -0.10
N ALA A 195 -1.47 -4.92 0.25
CA ALA A 195 -1.21 -4.14 1.47
C ALA A 195 -2.00 -2.83 1.48
N THR A 196 -2.05 -2.14 0.34
CA THR A 196 -2.85 -0.91 0.17
C THR A 196 -4.34 -1.18 0.37
N LEU A 197 -4.87 -2.27 -0.20
CA LEU A 197 -6.29 -2.65 -0.05
C LEU A 197 -6.63 -3.04 1.38
N VAL A 198 -5.76 -3.79 2.08
CA VAL A 198 -5.98 -4.18 3.48
C VAL A 198 -5.99 -2.95 4.38
N LEU A 199 -5.01 -2.06 4.23
CA LEU A 199 -4.95 -0.81 5.00
C LEU A 199 -6.18 0.07 4.76
N LEU A 200 -6.62 0.14 3.50
CA LEU A 200 -7.84 0.86 3.13
C LEU A 200 -9.09 0.23 3.75
N ALA A 201 -9.23 -1.09 3.67
CA ALA A 201 -10.38 -1.81 4.20
C ALA A 201 -10.50 -1.71 5.73
N THR A 202 -9.38 -1.77 6.47
CA THR A 202 -9.41 -1.64 7.93
C THR A 202 -9.89 -0.27 8.37
N HIS A 203 -9.43 0.80 7.71
CA HIS A 203 -9.86 2.16 8.04
C HIS A 203 -11.29 2.45 7.57
N LEU A 204 -11.68 2.00 6.36
CA LEU A 204 -13.06 2.13 5.88
C LEU A 204 -14.05 1.47 6.84
N ARG A 205 -13.73 0.27 7.33
CA ARG A 205 -14.58 -0.44 8.29
C ARG A 205 -14.69 0.30 9.62
N SER A 206 -13.59 0.89 10.10
CA SER A 206 -13.60 1.71 11.31
C SER A 206 -14.53 2.92 11.16
N GLU A 207 -14.43 3.67 10.06
CA GLU A 207 -15.28 4.85 9.82
C GLU A 207 -16.75 4.49 9.66
N LEU A 208 -17.06 3.45 8.89
CA LEU A 208 -18.44 2.98 8.72
C LEU A 208 -19.07 2.52 10.03
N SER A 209 -18.29 1.95 10.95
CA SER A 209 -18.78 1.55 12.28
C SER A 209 -18.96 2.71 13.27
N THR A 210 -18.44 3.90 12.98
CA THR A 210 -18.56 5.09 13.83
C THR A 210 -19.61 6.09 13.34
N ASP A 211 -20.13 5.94 12.11
CA ASP A 211 -21.19 6.80 11.58
C ASP A 211 -22.57 6.30 12.08
N PRO A 212 -23.27 7.04 12.96
CA PRO A 212 -24.57 6.62 13.50
C PRO A 212 -25.67 6.56 12.43
N THR A 213 -25.42 7.08 11.22
CA THR A 213 -26.36 6.96 10.09
C THR A 213 -26.22 5.65 9.32
N PHE A 214 -25.15 4.89 9.50
CA PHE A 214 -24.98 3.54 8.95
C PHE A 214 -25.45 2.51 9.98
N THR A 215 -26.77 2.41 10.17
CA THR A 215 -27.34 1.30 10.92
C THR A 215 -27.07 0.02 10.15
N THR A 216 -26.23 -0.84 10.71
CA THR A 216 -26.15 -2.23 10.27
C THR A 216 -27.56 -2.80 10.45
N PRO A 217 -28.20 -3.37 9.40
CA PRO A 217 -29.53 -3.94 9.56
C PRO A 217 -29.48 -4.94 10.70
N ASP A 218 -30.32 -4.72 11.71
CA ASP A 218 -30.42 -5.57 12.89
C ASP A 218 -30.81 -6.97 12.41
N PRO A 219 -29.96 -7.99 12.57
CA PRO A 219 -30.26 -9.34 12.09
C PRO A 219 -31.50 -9.95 12.78
N ASP A 220 -31.94 -9.36 13.91
CA ASP A 220 -33.12 -9.78 14.65
C ASP A 220 -34.39 -8.98 14.30
N GLN A 221 -34.32 -8.01 13.38
CA GLN A 221 -35.54 -7.38 12.86
C GLN A 221 -36.16 -8.29 11.78
N PRO A 222 -37.36 -8.88 12.02
CA PRO A 222 -38.05 -9.63 11.00
C PRO A 222 -38.35 -8.70 9.82
N GLU A 223 -37.92 -9.08 8.62
CA GLU A 223 -38.30 -8.41 7.38
C GLU A 223 -39.82 -8.26 7.38
N THR A 224 -40.30 -7.05 7.64
CA THR A 224 -41.69 -6.71 7.38
C THR A 224 -41.83 -6.67 5.86
N LEU A 225 -42.09 -7.86 5.31
CA LEU A 225 -42.58 -8.06 3.96
C LEU A 225 -43.70 -7.04 3.71
N TYR A 226 -43.39 -6.09 2.84
CA TYR A 226 -44.32 -5.12 2.29
C TYR A 226 -45.62 -5.82 1.86
N GLY A 227 -46.75 -5.23 2.26
CA GLY A 227 -48.07 -5.52 1.69
C GLY A 227 -48.25 -4.94 0.29
#